data_AF-A0A1R1J812-F1
#
_entry.id   AF-A0A1R1J812-F1
#
_cell.length_a   1.000
_cell.length_b   1.000
_cell.length_c   1.000
_cell.angle_alpha   90.00
_cell.angle_beta   90.00
_cell.angle_gamma   90.00
#
_symmetry.space_group_name_H-M   'P 1'
#
loop_
_entity.id
_entity.type
_entity.pdbx_description
1 polymer ?
#
loop_
_entity_poly.entity_id
_entity_poly.type
_entity_poly.pdbx_seq_one_letter_code
_entity_poly.pdbx_strand_id
1 'polypeptide(L)'
;MQAKRFEDAVALFHKDGMDVDEAIELTLDFQRQWAEFRAPNLLSALNRIQRHIFESYNLLPGSYDVYISHVENLGRSPVVNALDEYGLPTQIGQVVWERLGSPETLDETLARLRDSSGLFPGLTLFENLLVTEVRATL
;
A
#
# COMPACT_ATOMS: atom_id res chain seq x y z
N MET A 1 5.09 -6.80 -17.78
CA MET A 1 6.26 -6.07 -17.28
C MET A 1 5.97 -5.78 -15.81
N GLN A 2 6.52 -6.56 -14.89
CA GLN A 2 6.15 -6.49 -13.47
C GLN A 2 7.45 -6.48 -12.66
N ALA A 3 7.90 -5.29 -12.25
CA ALA A 3 8.97 -5.15 -11.27
C ALA A 3 8.39 -5.61 -9.93
N LYS A 4 8.88 -6.73 -9.39
CA LYS A 4 8.37 -7.31 -8.13
C LYS A 4 9.34 -7.10 -6.96
N ARG A 5 10.53 -6.56 -7.20
CA ARG A 5 11.53 -6.29 -6.16
C ARG A 5 12.15 -4.91 -6.34
N PHE A 6 12.57 -4.28 -5.23
CA PHE A 6 13.25 -2.97 -5.22
C PHE A 6 14.48 -2.97 -6.15
N GLU A 7 15.21 -4.09 -6.21
CA GLU A 7 16.34 -4.32 -7.12
C GLU A 7 15.95 -4.19 -8.61
N ASP A 8 14.73 -4.61 -9.00
CA ASP A 8 14.26 -4.51 -10.38
C ASP A 8 13.94 -3.05 -10.77
N ALA A 9 13.46 -2.27 -9.80
CA ALA A 9 13.25 -0.83 -9.97
C ALA A 9 14.62 -0.13 -10.11
N VAL A 10 15.57 -0.40 -9.23
CA VAL A 10 16.95 0.13 -9.28
C VAL A 10 17.65 -0.22 -10.61
N ALA A 11 17.47 -1.45 -11.12
CA ALA A 11 18.00 -1.87 -12.41
C ALA A 11 17.39 -1.13 -13.62
N LEU A 12 16.14 -0.65 -13.50
CA LEU A 12 15.53 0.20 -14.52
C LEU A 12 16.23 1.57 -14.59
N PHE A 13 16.64 2.11 -13.43
CA PHE A 13 17.27 3.43 -13.32
C PHE A 13 18.74 3.46 -13.73
N HIS A 14 19.47 2.35 -13.56
CA HIS A 14 20.87 2.23 -13.99
C HIS A 14 21.05 2.34 -15.51
N LYS A 15 19.97 2.18 -16.29
CA LYS A 15 19.97 2.21 -17.75
C LYS A 15 20.15 3.62 -18.33
N ASP A 16 19.82 4.67 -17.57
CA ASP A 16 19.77 6.05 -18.07
C ASP A 16 20.85 6.97 -17.49
N GLY A 17 21.79 6.45 -16.68
CA GLY A 17 22.86 7.25 -16.07
C GLY A 17 22.41 8.17 -14.93
N MET A 18 21.21 7.94 -14.40
CA MET A 18 20.64 8.63 -13.25
C MET A 18 21.31 8.13 -11.96
N ASP A 19 21.61 9.05 -11.05
CA ASP A 19 22.16 8.73 -9.72
C ASP A 19 21.10 8.00 -8.87
N VAL A 20 21.55 7.10 -7.99
CA VAL A 20 20.63 6.28 -7.17
C VAL A 20 19.78 7.15 -6.26
N ASP A 21 20.33 8.24 -5.71
CA ASP A 21 19.59 9.13 -4.82
C ASP A 21 18.48 9.87 -5.59
N GLU A 22 18.78 10.35 -6.81
CA GLU A 22 17.80 10.99 -7.69
C GLU A 22 16.65 10.02 -8.06
N ALA A 23 16.97 8.76 -8.32
CA ALA A 23 15.96 7.74 -8.60
C ALA A 23 15.06 7.45 -7.39
N ILE A 24 15.63 7.44 -6.19
CA ILE A 24 14.87 7.27 -4.94
C ILE A 24 13.94 8.48 -4.73
N GLU A 25 14.46 9.70 -4.86
CA GLU A 25 13.66 10.93 -4.72
C GLU A 25 12.50 10.96 -5.72
N LEU A 26 12.77 10.71 -7.01
CA LEU A 26 11.74 10.68 -8.05
C LEU A 26 10.66 9.64 -7.75
N THR A 27 11.04 8.47 -7.27
CA THR A 27 10.10 7.39 -6.94
C THR A 27 9.20 7.78 -5.77
N LEU A 28 9.79 8.34 -4.70
CA LEU A 28 9.03 8.78 -3.53
C LEU A 28 8.12 9.97 -3.84
N ASP A 29 8.58 10.91 -4.68
CA ASP A 29 7.78 12.04 -5.14
C ASP A 29 6.62 11.60 -6.03
N PHE A 30 6.85 10.66 -6.96
CA PHE A 30 5.79 10.08 -7.76
C PHE A 30 4.76 9.37 -6.88
N GLN A 31 5.22 8.56 -5.92
CA GLN A 31 4.35 7.86 -5.00
C GLN A 31 3.42 8.84 -4.27
N ARG A 32 3.98 9.87 -3.63
CA ARG A 32 3.21 10.83 -2.80
C ARG A 32 2.34 11.76 -3.63
N GLN A 33 2.90 12.35 -4.69
CA GLN A 33 2.20 13.40 -5.43
C GLN A 33 1.25 12.85 -6.48
N TRP A 34 1.61 11.75 -7.14
CA TRP A 34 0.83 11.19 -8.23
C TRP A 34 -0.08 10.07 -7.78
N ALA A 35 0.49 8.99 -7.24
CA ALA A 35 -0.29 7.80 -6.92
C ALA A 35 -1.23 8.03 -5.73
N GLU A 36 -0.73 8.63 -4.65
CA GLU A 36 -1.52 8.87 -3.43
C GLU A 36 -2.44 10.11 -3.53
N PHE A 37 -2.22 11.02 -4.49
CA PHE A 37 -2.97 12.28 -4.58
C PHE A 37 -3.52 12.64 -5.97
N ARG A 38 -2.66 12.91 -6.96
CA ARG A 38 -3.11 13.50 -8.25
C ARG A 38 -3.97 12.57 -9.08
N ALA A 39 -3.54 11.31 -9.26
CA ALA A 39 -4.29 10.33 -10.04
C ALA A 39 -5.66 10.01 -9.41
N PRO A 40 -5.77 9.75 -8.10
CA PRO A 40 -7.05 9.61 -7.40
C PRO A 40 -8.02 10.78 -7.63
N ASN A 41 -7.52 12.02 -7.50
CA ASN A 41 -8.32 13.22 -7.71
C ASN A 41 -8.82 13.36 -9.15
N LEU A 42 -7.96 13.09 -10.14
CA LEU A 42 -8.33 13.12 -11.56
C LEU A 42 -9.36 12.04 -11.91
N LEU A 43 -9.18 10.82 -11.38
CA LEU A 43 -10.12 9.72 -11.56
C LEU A 43 -11.46 10.01 -10.88
N SER A 44 -11.45 10.65 -9.71
CA SER A 44 -12.66 11.09 -9.03
C SER A 44 -13.42 12.15 -9.84
N ALA A 45 -12.71 13.12 -10.42
CA ALA A 45 -13.29 14.10 -11.34
C ALA A 45 -13.89 13.42 -12.57
N LEU A 46 -13.17 12.49 -13.19
CA LEU A 46 -13.68 11.69 -14.31
C LEU A 46 -14.94 10.90 -13.92
N ASN A 47 -14.94 10.25 -12.76
CA ASN A 47 -16.07 9.48 -12.23
C ASN A 47 -17.32 10.36 -12.06
N ARG A 48 -17.15 11.62 -11.62
CA ARG A 48 -18.25 12.59 -11.50
C ARG A 48 -18.76 13.05 -12.86
N ILE A 49 -17.85 13.37 -13.80
CA ILE A 49 -18.20 13.84 -15.14
C ILE A 49 -18.95 12.75 -15.90
N GLN A 50 -18.42 11.53 -15.96
CA GLN A 50 -19.06 10.43 -16.68
C GLN A 50 -20.44 10.13 -16.10
N ARG A 51 -20.58 10.15 -14.77
CA ARG A 51 -21.84 9.86 -14.09
C ARG A 51 -22.91 10.88 -14.46
N HIS A 52 -22.56 12.17 -14.38
CA HIS A 52 -23.45 13.26 -14.77
C HIS A 52 -23.92 13.11 -16.24
N ILE A 53 -23.01 12.82 -17.17
CA ILE A 53 -23.35 12.66 -18.59
C ILE A 53 -24.23 11.42 -18.78
N PHE A 54 -23.83 10.24 -18.30
CA PHE A 54 -24.57 9.00 -18.52
C PHE A 54 -25.98 9.05 -17.94
N GLU A 55 -26.12 9.58 -16.72
CA GLU A 55 -27.43 9.75 -16.08
C GLU A 55 -28.33 10.70 -16.89
N SER A 56 -27.78 11.79 -17.47
CA SER A 56 -28.55 12.71 -18.33
C SER A 56 -29.06 12.07 -19.63
N TYR A 57 -28.43 10.99 -20.09
CA TYR A 57 -28.87 10.21 -21.25
C TYR A 57 -29.56 8.90 -20.85
N ASN A 58 -29.89 8.72 -19.57
CA ASN A 58 -30.51 7.51 -19.02
C ASN A 58 -29.71 6.22 -19.32
N LEU A 59 -28.37 6.34 -19.33
CA LEU A 59 -27.40 5.26 -19.46
C LEU A 59 -26.85 4.88 -18.08
N LEU A 60 -26.41 3.64 -17.92
CA LEU A 60 -25.81 3.15 -16.68
C LEU A 60 -24.34 3.64 -16.55
N PRO A 61 -24.01 4.47 -15.54
CA PRO A 61 -22.62 4.89 -15.31
C PRO A 61 -21.80 3.77 -14.65
N GLY A 62 -20.49 3.77 -14.93
CA GLY A 62 -19.53 2.95 -14.18
C GLY A 62 -19.22 3.54 -12.79
N SER A 63 -18.38 2.86 -12.02
CA SER A 63 -17.76 3.40 -10.80
C SER A 63 -16.26 3.14 -10.82
N TYR A 64 -15.49 4.21 -10.64
CA TYR A 64 -14.03 4.13 -10.48
C TYR A 64 -13.61 4.06 -9.00
N ASP A 65 -14.54 4.05 -8.05
CA ASP A 65 -14.25 4.24 -6.62
C ASP A 65 -13.33 3.15 -6.06
N VAL A 66 -13.52 1.89 -6.48
CA VAL A 66 -12.65 0.76 -6.10
C VAL A 66 -11.23 0.95 -6.66
N TYR A 67 -11.10 1.40 -7.90
CA TYR A 67 -9.79 1.61 -8.52
C TYR A 67 -9.06 2.81 -7.91
N ILE A 68 -9.78 3.88 -7.59
CA ILE A 68 -9.26 5.06 -6.88
C ILE A 68 -8.69 4.63 -5.53
N SER A 69 -9.48 3.91 -4.72
CA SER A 69 -9.03 3.41 -3.42
C SER A 69 -7.82 2.49 -3.55
N HIS A 70 -7.78 1.63 -4.57
CA HIS A 70 -6.62 0.78 -4.80
C HIS A 70 -5.35 1.58 -5.14
N VAL A 71 -5.45 2.61 -5.98
CA VAL A 71 -4.32 3.47 -6.36
C VAL A 71 -3.85 4.33 -5.20
N GLU A 72 -4.76 4.93 -4.43
CA GLU A 72 -4.45 5.73 -3.22
C GLU A 72 -3.63 4.93 -2.20
N ASN A 73 -3.94 3.65 -2.07
CA ASN A 73 -3.25 2.77 -1.13
C ASN A 73 -2.03 2.07 -1.75
N LEU A 74 -1.62 2.42 -2.98
CA LEU A 74 -0.57 1.75 -3.75
C LEU A 74 -0.77 0.23 -3.87
N GLY A 75 -2.03 -0.20 -3.90
CA GLY A 75 -2.43 -1.59 -3.91
C GLY A 75 -2.21 -2.33 -2.58
N ARG A 76 -1.86 -1.63 -1.49
CA ARG A 76 -1.80 -2.22 -0.15
C ARG A 76 -3.20 -2.53 0.38
N SER A 77 -3.28 -3.58 1.19
CA SER A 77 -4.50 -3.93 1.90
C SER A 77 -4.86 -2.83 2.91
N PRO A 78 -6.14 -2.43 3.05
CA PRO A 78 -6.59 -1.55 4.13
C PRO A 78 -6.20 -2.07 5.52
N VAL A 79 -6.09 -3.39 5.68
CA VAL A 79 -5.62 -4.03 6.91
C VAL A 79 -4.21 -3.60 7.27
N VAL A 80 -3.31 -3.50 6.29
CA VAL A 80 -1.92 -3.11 6.49
C VAL A 80 -1.81 -1.65 6.89
N ASN A 81 -2.64 -0.78 6.31
CA ASN A 81 -2.71 0.63 6.72
C ASN A 81 -3.26 0.76 8.14
N ALA A 82 -4.26 -0.03 8.51
CA ALA A 82 -4.81 0.00 9.86
C ALA A 82 -3.81 -0.48 10.92
N LEU A 83 -2.87 -1.38 10.59
CA LEU A 83 -1.80 -1.78 11.53
C LEU A 83 -0.87 -0.62 11.91
N ASP A 84 -0.74 0.40 11.05
CA ASP A 84 0.03 1.62 11.34
C ASP A 84 -0.57 2.38 12.53
N GLU A 85 -1.91 2.40 12.64
CA GLU A 85 -2.62 3.00 13.76
C GLU A 85 -2.38 2.25 15.09
N TYR A 86 -1.98 0.97 15.02
CA TYR A 86 -1.62 0.14 16.18
C TYR A 86 -0.11 0.15 16.47
N GLY A 87 0.66 0.97 15.75
CA GLY A 87 2.08 1.17 15.98
C GLY A 87 3.00 0.28 15.15
N LEU A 88 2.49 -0.41 14.13
CA LEU A 88 3.33 -1.12 13.14
C LEU A 88 3.47 -0.30 11.87
N PRO A 89 4.64 0.33 11.62
CA PRO A 89 4.93 1.03 10.38
C PRO A 89 4.51 0.21 9.16
N THR A 90 3.87 0.84 8.17
CA THR A 90 3.22 0.17 7.02
C THR A 90 4.10 -0.88 6.33
N GLN A 91 5.41 -0.63 6.21
CA GLN A 91 6.37 -1.57 5.62
C GLN A 91 6.56 -2.84 6.47
N ILE A 92 6.63 -2.68 7.79
CA ILE A 92 6.69 -3.80 8.74
C ILE A 92 5.34 -4.52 8.77
N GLY A 93 4.25 -3.74 8.83
CA GLY A 93 2.87 -4.24 8.79
C GLY A 93 2.60 -5.10 7.55
N GLN A 94 3.10 -4.71 6.38
CA GLN A 94 2.97 -5.50 5.14
C GLN A 94 3.63 -6.88 5.28
N VAL A 95 4.88 -6.93 5.76
CA VAL A 95 5.61 -8.20 5.94
C VAL A 95 4.91 -9.08 6.97
N VAL A 96 4.49 -8.51 8.10
CA VAL A 96 3.76 -9.23 9.15
C VAL A 96 2.44 -9.77 8.60
N TRP A 97 1.63 -8.94 7.95
CA TRP A 97 0.34 -9.32 7.38
C TRP A 97 0.47 -10.47 6.36
N GLU A 98 1.43 -10.40 5.45
CA GLU A 98 1.71 -11.48 4.49
C GLU A 98 2.12 -12.78 5.20
N ARG A 99 2.97 -12.69 6.24
CA ARG A 99 3.41 -13.84 7.02
C ARG A 99 2.30 -14.47 7.87
N LEU A 100 1.33 -13.67 8.27
CA LEU A 100 0.10 -14.14 8.93
C LEU A 100 -0.90 -14.73 7.94
N GLY A 101 -0.57 -14.81 6.64
CA GLY A 101 -1.42 -15.41 5.60
C GLY A 101 -2.42 -14.44 4.99
N SER A 102 -2.11 -13.14 5.00
CA SER A 102 -2.91 -12.06 4.39
C SER A 102 -4.39 -12.07 4.79
N PRO A 103 -4.74 -11.99 6.10
CA PRO A 103 -6.13 -11.98 6.53
C PRO A 103 -6.91 -10.81 5.93
N GLU A 104 -8.21 -11.01 5.66
CA GLU A 104 -9.05 -10.00 5.02
C GLU A 104 -9.47 -8.88 5.99
N THR A 105 -9.42 -9.14 7.30
CA THR A 105 -9.87 -8.21 8.33
C THR A 105 -8.77 -7.85 9.32
N LEU A 106 -8.90 -6.66 9.92
CA LEU A 106 -8.02 -6.22 11.00
C LEU A 106 -8.13 -7.14 12.21
N ASP A 107 -9.35 -7.46 12.66
CA ASP A 107 -9.58 -8.31 13.84
C ASP A 107 -8.92 -9.68 13.71
N GLU A 108 -9.05 -10.31 12.53
CA GLU A 108 -8.38 -11.58 12.25
C GLU A 108 -6.86 -11.42 12.25
N THR A 109 -6.34 -10.33 11.71
CA THR A 109 -4.91 -10.03 11.71
C THR A 109 -4.37 -9.83 13.12
N LEU A 110 -5.06 -9.07 13.97
CA LEU A 110 -4.69 -8.85 15.36
C LEU A 110 -4.74 -10.15 16.17
N ALA A 111 -5.77 -10.98 15.96
CA ALA A 111 -5.87 -12.29 16.60
C ALA A 111 -4.70 -13.20 16.20
N ARG A 112 -4.39 -13.30 14.90
CA ARG A 112 -3.24 -14.09 14.42
C ARG A 112 -1.91 -13.52 14.88
N LEU A 113 -1.78 -12.20 14.98
CA LEU A 113 -0.57 -11.54 15.47
C LEU A 113 -0.34 -11.86 16.96
N ARG A 114 -1.38 -11.77 17.78
CA ARG A 114 -1.34 -12.14 19.20
C ARG A 114 -0.95 -13.61 19.40
N ASP A 115 -1.52 -14.49 18.60
CA ASP A 115 -1.28 -15.94 18.70
C ASP A 115 0.06 -16.36 18.03
N SER A 116 0.66 -15.48 17.22
CA SER A 116 1.95 -15.76 16.60
C SER A 116 3.05 -15.85 17.67
N SER A 117 3.94 -16.83 17.54
CA SER A 117 5.10 -17.00 18.42
C SER A 117 6.39 -16.80 17.64
N GLY A 118 7.29 -15.96 18.15
CA GLY A 118 8.62 -15.75 17.58
C GLY A 118 8.73 -14.57 16.60
N LEU A 119 9.89 -14.53 15.94
CA LEU A 119 10.29 -13.47 15.01
C LEU A 119 9.72 -13.75 13.62
N PHE A 120 9.40 -12.68 12.89
CA PHE A 120 8.98 -12.75 11.50
C PHE A 120 10.21 -12.77 10.57
N PRO A 121 10.40 -13.84 9.78
CA PRO A 121 11.50 -13.91 8.83
C PRO A 121 11.35 -12.86 7.73
N GLY A 122 12.42 -12.11 7.47
CA GLY A 122 12.44 -10.98 6.54
C GLY A 122 12.42 -9.62 7.25
N LEU A 123 12.20 -9.59 8.56
CA LEU A 123 12.41 -8.42 9.40
C LEU A 123 13.78 -8.49 10.09
N THR A 124 14.40 -7.34 10.27
CA THR A 124 15.58 -7.14 11.11
C THR A 124 15.25 -7.38 12.59
N LEU A 125 16.29 -7.43 13.43
CA LEU A 125 16.08 -7.56 14.88
C LEU A 125 15.28 -6.37 15.43
N PHE A 126 15.62 -5.16 15.01
CA PHE A 126 14.93 -3.94 15.46
C PHE A 126 13.45 -3.95 15.06
N GLU A 127 13.13 -4.29 13.81
CA GLU A 127 11.74 -4.35 13.35
C GLU A 127 10.95 -5.44 14.11
N ASN A 128 11.57 -6.58 14.41
CA ASN A 128 10.93 -7.59 15.24
C ASN A 128 10.69 -7.15 16.70
N LEU A 129 11.54 -6.28 17.25
CA LEU A 129 11.30 -5.69 18.56
C LEU A 129 10.03 -4.83 18.54
N LEU A 130 9.86 -3.98 17.52
CA LEU A 130 8.63 -3.21 17.34
C LEU A 130 7.40 -4.11 17.26
N VAL A 131 7.48 -5.20 16.50
CA VAL A 131 6.39 -6.19 16.41
C VAL A 131 6.11 -6.84 17.76
N THR A 132 7.13 -7.10 18.56
CA THR A 132 6.98 -7.67 19.91
C THR A 132 6.33 -6.68 20.86
N GLU A 133 6.67 -5.39 20.77
CA GLU A 133 6.06 -4.31 21.55
C GLU A 133 4.57 -4.17 21.22
N VAL A 134 4.20 -4.13 19.95
CA VAL A 134 2.78 -4.09 19.55
C VAL A 134 2.06 -5.36 19.97
N ARG A 135 2.66 -6.54 19.83
CA ARG A 135 2.03 -7.80 20.25
C ARG A 135 1.72 -7.83 21.76
N ALA A 136 2.53 -7.15 22.57
CA ALA A 136 2.33 -7.06 24.02
C ALA A 136 1.14 -6.16 24.42
N THR A 137 0.59 -5.36 23.49
CA THR A 137 -0.56 -4.48 23.74
C THR A 137 -1.90 -5.09 23.29
N LEU A 138 -1.89 -6.26 22.63
CA LEU A 138 -3.06 -6.99 22.10
C LEU A 138 -3.58 -8.08 23.05
#